data_AF-A0A6M6DXR7-F1
#
_entry.id   AF-A0A6M6DXR7-F1
#
_cell.length_a   1.000
_cell.length_b   1.000
_cell.length_c   1.000
_cell.angle_alpha   90.00
_cell.angle_beta   90.00
_cell.angle_gamma   90.00
#
_symmetry.space_group_name_H-M   'P 1'
#
loop_
_entity.id
_entity.type
_entity.pdbx_description
1 polymer ?
#
loop_
_entity_poly.entity_id
_entity_poly.type
_entity_poly.pdbx_seq_one_letter_code
_entity_poly.pdbx_strand_id
1 'polypeptide(L)'
;MKRFIKVEKRNHVAVVRMNQSMLNRLNSEVMYELQETMNELQHDGSVGSIVFMGQYYKMNGDHRTASFLREETGRLYQPIHAVTARAIFQRISCSSKQTIALLTNFTFGGGYELALACDVRIAEEPVQLKLTNGMTVSAQEACNMGKVQHIVQKGKGLEYSLTLNALEKEA
;
A
#
# COMPACT_ATOMS: atom_id res chain seq x y z
N MET A 1 16.49 -12.23 -7.40
CA MET A 1 15.15 -12.15 -8.03
C MET A 1 14.14 -11.90 -6.93
N LYS A 2 13.24 -10.92 -7.08
CA LYS A 2 12.25 -10.56 -6.05
C LYS A 2 11.22 -11.67 -5.87
N ARG A 3 10.90 -12.00 -4.62
CA ARG A 3 10.00 -13.10 -4.21
C ARG A 3 8.64 -12.58 -3.78
N PHE A 4 8.58 -11.41 -3.15
CA PHE A 4 7.38 -10.85 -2.54
C PHE A 4 6.84 -9.63 -3.27
N ILE A 5 7.70 -8.86 -3.95
CA ILE A 5 7.28 -7.70 -4.75
C ILE A 5 7.34 -8.01 -6.24
N LYS A 6 6.22 -7.75 -6.93
CA LYS A 6 6.12 -7.77 -8.39
C LYS A 6 5.91 -6.36 -8.91
N VAL A 7 6.61 -6.02 -9.98
CA VAL A 7 6.51 -4.73 -10.66
C VAL A 7 5.98 -4.96 -12.07
N GLU A 8 4.87 -4.32 -12.43
CA GLU A 8 4.37 -4.22 -13.80
C GLU A 8 4.48 -2.76 -14.25
N LYS A 9 4.99 -2.48 -15.45
CA LYS A 9 5.09 -1.12 -16.00
C LYS A 9 4.18 -0.98 -17.23
N ARG A 10 3.36 0.07 -17.27
CA ARG A 10 2.42 0.37 -18.36
C ARG A 10 2.25 1.89 -18.44
N ASN A 11 2.35 2.47 -19.63
CA ASN A 11 1.99 3.88 -19.90
C ASN A 11 2.43 4.87 -18.79
N HIS A 12 3.73 4.95 -18.54
CA HIS A 12 4.36 5.79 -17.49
C HIS A 12 4.02 5.45 -16.03
N VAL A 13 3.18 4.45 -15.75
CA VAL A 13 2.83 3.97 -14.42
C VAL A 13 3.59 2.68 -14.07
N ALA A 14 4.22 2.65 -12.90
CA ALA A 14 4.81 1.46 -12.31
C ALA A 14 3.95 0.92 -11.17
N VAL A 15 3.41 -0.28 -11.36
CA VAL A 15 2.54 -0.98 -10.41
C VAL A 15 3.38 -1.90 -9.52
N VAL A 16 3.47 -1.55 -8.23
CA VAL A 16 4.18 -2.31 -7.20
C VAL A 16 3.16 -3.14 -6.42
N ARG A 17 3.06 -4.44 -6.77
CA ARG A 17 2.22 -5.40 -6.04
C ARG A 17 3.03 -6.09 -4.96
N MET A 18 2.61 -5.90 -3.71
CA MET A 18 3.07 -6.67 -2.56
C MET A 18 2.28 -7.97 -2.49
N ASN A 19 2.96 -9.11 -2.57
CA ASN A 19 2.41 -10.45 -2.45
C ASN A 19 3.16 -11.19 -1.34
N GLN A 20 2.52 -11.29 -0.18
CA GLN A 20 2.92 -12.27 0.82
C GLN A 20 1.69 -13.10 1.21
N SER A 21 1.86 -14.43 1.16
CA SER A 21 0.80 -15.41 1.41
C SER A 21 0.10 -15.24 2.75
N MET A 22 0.78 -14.69 3.75
CA MET A 22 0.19 -14.21 5.00
C MET A 22 0.08 -12.68 4.97
N LEU A 23 -1.12 -12.20 4.61
CA LEU A 23 -1.64 -10.86 4.89
C LEU A 23 -0.81 -9.65 4.37
N ASN A 24 0.00 -9.82 3.32
CA ASN A 24 0.83 -8.73 2.76
C ASN A 24 1.72 -8.01 3.81
N ARG A 25 2.23 -8.75 4.80
CA ARG A 25 2.95 -8.21 5.95
C ARG A 25 4.31 -7.63 5.54
N LEU A 26 4.61 -6.43 6.01
CA LEU A 26 5.90 -5.75 5.79
C LEU A 26 7.00 -6.33 6.70
N ASN A 27 7.43 -7.56 6.42
CA ASN A 27 8.60 -8.17 7.07
C ASN A 27 9.92 -7.61 6.49
N SER A 28 11.05 -8.00 7.07
CA SER A 28 12.38 -7.50 6.68
C SER A 28 12.72 -7.80 5.21
N GLU A 29 12.27 -8.93 4.67
CA GLU A 29 12.47 -9.33 3.28
C GLU A 29 11.65 -8.43 2.32
N VAL A 30 10.38 -8.20 2.64
CA VAL A 30 9.50 -7.30 1.88
C VAL A 30 10.04 -5.86 1.92
N MET A 31 10.54 -5.39 3.06
CA MET A 31 11.13 -4.05 3.16
C MET A 31 12.43 -3.92 2.37
N TYR A 32 13.27 -4.96 2.33
CA TYR A 32 14.45 -4.99 1.47
C TYR A 32 14.07 -4.96 -0.02
N GLU A 33 13.11 -5.78 -0.47
CA GLU A 33 12.63 -5.74 -1.85
C GLU A 33 11.94 -4.41 -2.21
N LEU A 34 11.29 -3.75 -1.24
CA LEU A 34 10.65 -2.45 -1.42
C LEU A 34 11.70 -1.34 -1.61
N GLN A 35 12.78 -1.37 -0.82
CA GLN A 35 13.91 -0.45 -0.97
C GLN A 35 14.54 -0.58 -2.36
N GLU A 36 14.81 -1.81 -2.81
CA GLU A 36 15.38 -2.05 -4.15
C GLU A 36 14.41 -1.66 -5.27
N THR A 37 13.11 -1.88 -5.08
CA THR A 37 12.08 -1.41 -6.02
C THR A 37 12.03 0.12 -6.10
N MET A 38 12.17 0.83 -4.97
CA MET A 38 12.25 2.29 -4.97
C MET A 38 13.57 2.81 -5.57
N ASN A 39 14.68 2.10 -5.39
CA ASN A 39 15.94 2.37 -6.08
C ASN A 39 15.75 2.32 -7.61
N GLU A 40 15.19 1.22 -8.12
CA GLU A 40 14.94 1.04 -9.55
C GLU A 40 13.98 2.10 -10.13
N LEU A 41 12.81 2.27 -9.52
CA LEU A 41 11.73 3.10 -10.08
C LEU A 41 12.01 4.60 -10.02
N GLN A 42 12.80 5.08 -9.06
CA GLN A 42 13.16 6.50 -8.99
C GLN A 42 14.15 6.92 -10.09
N HIS A 43 15.02 6.02 -10.53
CA HIS A 43 16.00 6.28 -11.60
C HIS A 43 15.47 5.91 -13.00
N ASP A 44 14.32 5.25 -13.09
CA ASP A 44 13.70 4.94 -14.37
C ASP A 44 13.04 6.18 -14.98
N GLY A 45 13.56 6.65 -16.12
CA GLY A 45 13.00 7.77 -16.87
C GLY A 45 11.63 7.47 -17.50
N SER A 46 11.27 6.20 -17.69
CA SER A 46 9.98 5.77 -18.26
C SER A 46 8.84 5.71 -17.24
N VAL A 47 9.10 6.04 -15.97
CA VAL A 47 8.12 5.99 -14.89
C VAL A 47 7.84 7.41 -14.40
N GLY A 48 6.60 7.89 -14.54
CA GLY A 48 6.11 9.12 -13.91
C GLY A 48 5.50 8.87 -12.53
N SER A 49 4.71 7.79 -12.41
CA SER A 49 3.94 7.48 -11.19
C SER A 49 4.16 6.04 -10.70
N ILE A 50 4.11 5.85 -9.38
CA ILE A 50 4.30 4.57 -8.70
C ILE A 50 3.03 4.24 -7.90
N VAL A 51 2.38 3.12 -8.23
CA VAL A 51 1.14 2.65 -7.60
C VAL A 51 1.45 1.46 -6.68
N PHE A 52 1.32 1.64 -5.38
CA PHE A 52 1.43 0.57 -4.38
C PHE A 52 0.08 -0.10 -4.12
N MET A 53 0.07 -1.43 -4.12
CA MET A 53 -1.09 -2.22 -3.69
C MET A 53 -0.68 -3.56 -3.08
N GLY A 54 -1.48 -4.04 -2.12
CA GLY A 54 -1.41 -5.43 -1.67
C GLY A 54 -2.09 -6.37 -2.67
N GLN A 55 -1.73 -7.66 -2.65
CA GLN A 55 -2.50 -8.66 -3.37
C GLN A 55 -3.84 -8.90 -2.67
N TYR A 56 -4.91 -9.00 -3.45
CA TYR A 56 -6.26 -9.30 -2.96
C TYR A 56 -6.29 -10.60 -2.16
N TYR A 57 -6.59 -10.51 -0.86
CA TYR A 57 -7.20 -11.62 -0.16
C TYR A 57 -8.65 -11.74 -0.67
N LYS A 58 -8.94 -12.80 -1.43
CA LYS A 58 -10.32 -13.10 -1.86
C LYS A 58 -11.08 -13.62 -0.63
N MET A 59 -11.60 -12.68 0.16
CA MET A 59 -12.33 -12.95 1.40
C MET A 59 -13.68 -13.61 1.10
N ASN A 60 -13.65 -14.93 0.91
CA ASN A 60 -14.84 -15.76 0.79
C ASN A 60 -15.59 -15.85 2.14
N GLY A 61 -16.22 -14.75 2.58
CA GLY A 61 -17.32 -14.69 3.57
C GLY A 61 -17.11 -15.27 4.97
N ASP A 62 -15.98 -15.89 5.29
CA ASP A 62 -15.82 -16.71 6.49
C ASP A 62 -15.33 -15.88 7.69
N HIS A 63 -16.11 -15.93 8.77
CA HIS A 63 -15.86 -15.24 10.03
C HIS A 63 -14.50 -15.62 10.67
N ARG A 64 -13.96 -16.79 10.31
CA ARG A 64 -12.68 -17.32 10.81
C ARG A 64 -11.45 -16.48 10.44
N THR A 65 -11.50 -15.67 9.37
CA THR A 65 -10.37 -14.81 9.00
C THR A 65 -10.26 -13.55 9.88
N ALA A 66 -11.37 -13.08 10.45
CA ALA A 66 -11.38 -11.93 11.35
C ALA A 66 -10.73 -12.24 12.72
N SER A 67 -10.85 -13.48 13.20
CA SER A 67 -10.12 -13.98 14.39
C SER A 67 -8.61 -14.03 14.15
N PHE A 68 -8.17 -14.50 12.98
CA PHE A 68 -6.74 -14.56 12.61
C PHE A 68 -6.11 -13.16 12.61
N LEU A 69 -6.83 -12.17 12.05
CA LEU A 69 -6.43 -10.75 12.08
C LEU A 69 -6.37 -10.17 13.49
N ARG A 70 -7.20 -10.63 14.44
CA ARG A 70 -7.12 -10.18 15.84
C ARG A 70 -5.86 -10.70 16.53
N GLU A 71 -5.55 -11.99 16.43
CA GLU A 71 -4.42 -12.60 17.16
C GLU A 71 -3.06 -12.10 16.69
N GLU A 72 -2.81 -11.97 15.37
CA GLU A 72 -1.50 -11.51 14.88
C GLU A 72 -1.19 -10.05 15.21
N THR A 73 -2.20 -9.16 15.30
CA THR A 73 -1.97 -7.73 15.59
C THR A 73 -1.37 -7.46 16.98
N GLY A 74 -1.40 -8.41 17.90
CA GLY A 74 -0.83 -8.28 19.23
C GLY A 74 0.68 -8.56 19.35
N ARG A 75 1.34 -9.08 18.29
CA ARG A 75 2.73 -9.59 18.37
C ARG A 75 3.70 -9.01 17.34
N LEU A 76 3.62 -7.71 17.02
CA LEU A 76 4.52 -7.12 16.01
C LEU A 76 4.88 -5.65 16.25
N TYR A 77 6.09 -5.43 16.79
CA TYR A 77 7.07 -4.48 16.24
C TYR A 77 8.45 -4.74 16.88
N GLN A 78 9.47 -5.06 16.08
CA GLN A 78 10.87 -5.04 16.56
C GLN A 78 11.48 -3.67 16.24
N PRO A 79 12.24 -3.02 17.17
CA PRO A 79 12.74 -1.66 16.97
C PRO A 79 13.54 -1.46 15.67
N ILE A 80 14.32 -2.47 15.26
CA ILE A 80 15.14 -2.39 14.05
C ILE A 80 14.30 -2.38 12.75
N HIS A 81 13.09 -2.96 12.77
CA HIS A 81 12.16 -2.84 11.64
C HIS A 81 11.58 -1.44 11.54
N ALA A 82 11.34 -0.76 12.67
CA ALA A 82 10.79 0.60 12.68
C ALA A 82 11.75 1.62 12.04
N VAL A 83 13.06 1.49 12.28
CA VAL A 83 14.08 2.38 11.70
C VAL A 83 14.18 2.19 10.18
N THR A 84 14.30 0.96 9.70
CA THR A 84 14.34 0.65 8.27
C THR A 84 13.05 1.05 7.55
N ALA A 85 11.89 0.78 8.17
CA ALA A 85 10.60 1.19 7.61
C ALA A 85 10.47 2.70 7.50
N ARG A 86 10.84 3.45 8.55
CA ARG A 86 10.84 4.92 8.53
C ARG A 86 11.70 5.49 7.41
N ALA A 87 12.90 4.94 7.18
CA ALA A 87 13.79 5.40 6.10
C ALA A 87 13.17 5.17 4.70
N ILE A 88 12.56 4.00 4.48
CA ILE A 88 11.89 3.68 3.22
C ILE A 88 10.64 4.55 3.01
N PHE A 89 9.81 4.72 4.04
CA PHE A 89 8.61 5.57 3.96
C PHE A 89 8.98 7.04 3.75
N GLN A 90 10.01 7.56 4.41
CA GLN A 90 10.53 8.90 4.15
C GLN A 90 10.97 9.06 2.68
N ARG A 91 11.61 8.03 2.11
CA ARG A 91 12.02 8.02 0.70
C ARG A 91 10.83 7.98 -0.28
N ILE A 92 9.74 7.31 0.08
CA ILE A 92 8.47 7.36 -0.67
C ILE A 92 7.90 8.78 -0.61
N SER A 93 7.79 9.39 0.59
CA SER A 93 7.23 10.75 0.76
C SER A 93 8.09 11.89 0.17
N CYS A 94 9.36 11.63 -0.13
CA CYS A 94 10.28 12.56 -0.80
C CYS A 94 10.59 12.13 -2.25
N SER A 95 9.77 11.25 -2.82
CA SER A 95 9.94 10.77 -4.19
C SER A 95 9.70 11.90 -5.20
N SER A 96 10.51 11.95 -6.26
CA SER A 96 10.25 12.81 -7.44
C SER A 96 9.20 12.22 -8.39
N LYS A 97 8.85 10.94 -8.22
CA LYS A 97 7.75 10.25 -8.90
C LYS A 97 6.48 10.38 -8.05
N GLN A 98 5.32 10.59 -8.67
CA GLN A 98 4.04 10.63 -7.96
C GLN A 98 3.73 9.27 -7.34
N THR A 99 3.45 9.22 -6.04
CA THR A 99 3.21 7.98 -5.30
C THR A 99 1.74 7.82 -4.91
N ILE A 100 1.17 6.65 -5.20
CA ILE A 100 -0.27 6.38 -5.07
C ILE A 100 -0.43 5.07 -4.30
N ALA A 101 -1.17 5.07 -3.19
CA ALA A 101 -1.55 3.86 -2.49
C ALA A 101 -3.02 3.51 -2.73
N LEU A 102 -3.27 2.27 -3.17
CA LEU A 102 -4.63 1.73 -3.31
C LEU A 102 -5.01 0.87 -2.10
N LEU A 103 -6.08 1.28 -1.44
CA LEU A 103 -6.57 0.71 -0.19
C LEU A 103 -7.84 -0.10 -0.46
N THR A 104 -7.78 -1.39 -0.15
CA THR A 104 -8.89 -2.34 -0.35
C THR A 104 -9.07 -3.22 0.87
N ASN A 105 -10.32 -3.56 1.22
CA ASN A 105 -10.73 -4.47 2.29
C ASN A 105 -10.17 -4.16 3.70
N PHE A 106 -8.90 -4.47 3.93
CA PHE A 106 -8.17 -4.29 5.19
C PHE A 106 -6.77 -3.76 4.88
N THR A 107 -6.38 -2.61 5.44
CA THR A 107 -5.00 -2.13 5.37
C THR A 107 -4.54 -1.68 6.76
N PHE A 108 -3.68 -2.47 7.38
CA PHE A 108 -3.33 -2.35 8.80
C PHE A 108 -1.81 -2.18 9.03
N GLY A 109 -1.47 -1.52 10.12
CA GLY A 109 -0.09 -1.36 10.60
C GLY A 109 0.81 -0.70 9.57
N GLY A 110 2.00 -1.27 9.35
CA GLY A 110 2.98 -0.75 8.40
C GLY A 110 2.47 -0.60 6.96
N GLY A 111 1.49 -1.41 6.54
CA GLY A 111 0.85 -1.26 5.23
C GLY A 111 0.05 0.04 5.09
N TYR A 112 -0.53 0.51 6.20
CA TYR A 112 -1.21 1.80 6.25
C TYR A 112 -0.22 2.97 6.46
N GLU A 113 0.87 2.77 7.21
CA GLU A 113 1.97 3.74 7.31
C GLU A 113 2.66 4.00 5.95
N LEU A 114 2.84 2.96 5.12
CA LEU A 114 3.29 3.10 3.74
C LEU A 114 2.33 3.99 2.92
N ALA A 115 1.02 3.77 3.05
CA ALA A 115 0.02 4.56 2.36
C ALA A 115 -0.05 6.01 2.87
N LEU A 116 0.26 6.25 4.14
CA LEU A 116 0.40 7.60 4.71
C LEU A 116 1.60 8.36 4.13
N ALA A 117 2.63 7.64 3.67
CA ALA A 117 3.79 8.22 2.99
C ALA A 117 3.58 8.53 1.50
N CYS A 118 2.45 8.13 0.91
CA CYS A 118 2.13 8.37 -0.51
C CYS A 118 1.40 9.71 -0.74
N ASP A 119 1.64 10.34 -1.89
CA ASP A 119 1.05 11.63 -2.32
C ASP A 119 -0.47 11.54 -2.52
N VAL A 120 -0.96 10.37 -2.94
CA VAL A 120 -2.37 10.08 -3.18
C VAL A 120 -2.77 8.79 -2.47
N ARG A 121 -3.96 8.79 -1.87
CA ARG A 121 -4.63 7.57 -1.40
C ARG A 121 -5.98 7.43 -2.08
N ILE A 122 -6.21 6.26 -2.66
CA ILE A 122 -7.50 5.87 -3.24
C ILE A 122 -8.05 4.70 -2.44
N ALA A 123 -9.26 4.84 -1.91
CA ALA A 123 -9.91 3.85 -1.07
C ALA A 123 -11.21 3.33 -1.70
N GLU A 124 -11.36 2.01 -1.74
CA GLU A 124 -12.59 1.32 -2.13
C GLU A 124 -13.41 0.98 -0.87
N GLU A 125 -14.62 1.52 -0.74
CA GLU A 125 -15.50 1.18 0.38
C GLU A 125 -16.25 -0.14 0.15
N PRO A 126 -16.28 -1.09 1.12
CA PRO A 126 -15.80 -0.95 2.49
C PRO A 126 -14.31 -1.28 2.66
N VAL A 127 -13.57 -0.38 3.31
CA VAL A 127 -12.20 -0.62 3.78
C VAL A 127 -12.08 -0.36 5.27
N GLN A 128 -11.34 -1.21 5.98
CA GLN A 128 -10.93 -1.00 7.36
C GLN A 128 -9.45 -0.61 7.42
N LEU A 129 -9.16 0.49 8.11
CA LEU A 129 -7.81 1.07 8.19
C LEU A 129 -7.40 1.20 9.66
N LYS A 130 -6.19 0.74 9.99
CA LYS A 130 -5.71 0.66 11.38
C LYS A 130 -4.22 0.95 11.47
N LEU A 131 -3.84 1.81 12.40
CA LEU A 131 -2.45 2.16 12.70
C LEU A 131 -1.75 1.09 13.57
N THR A 132 -0.42 1.12 13.59
CA THR A 132 0.42 0.25 14.44
C THR A 132 0.15 0.44 15.93
N ASN A 133 -0.25 1.65 16.36
CA ASN A 133 -0.66 1.96 17.73
C ASN A 133 -2.04 1.39 18.14
N GLY A 134 -2.72 0.67 17.24
CA GLY A 134 -4.01 0.06 17.50
C GLY A 134 -5.23 0.90 17.12
N MET A 135 -5.07 2.18 16.77
CA MET A 135 -6.18 3.06 16.40
C MET A 135 -6.77 2.67 15.03
N THR A 136 -8.08 2.46 14.98
CA THR A 136 -8.84 2.31 13.73
C THR A 136 -9.34 3.68 13.28
N VAL A 137 -9.31 3.94 11.97
CA VAL A 137 -9.78 5.17 11.34
C VAL A 137 -10.72 4.84 10.19
N SER A 138 -11.70 5.71 9.91
CA SER A 138 -12.52 5.59 8.71
C SER A 138 -11.72 5.90 7.44
N ALA A 139 -12.22 5.50 6.27
CA ALA A 139 -11.62 5.87 4.98
C ALA A 139 -11.46 7.40 4.84
N GLN A 140 -12.45 8.16 5.31
CA GLN A 140 -12.45 9.63 5.27
C GLN A 140 -11.43 10.28 6.23
N GLU A 141 -11.17 9.67 7.39
CA GLU A 141 -10.14 10.09 8.35
C GLU A 141 -8.74 9.57 8.00
N ALA A 142 -8.64 8.61 7.06
CA ALA A 142 -7.38 8.17 6.48
C ALA A 142 -6.99 8.99 5.24
N CYS A 143 -7.99 9.47 4.51
CA CYS A 143 -7.94 10.81 3.93
C CYS A 143 -7.82 11.88 5.05
N ASN A 144 -7.59 13.15 4.73
CA ASN A 144 -7.36 14.26 5.65
C ASN A 144 -6.07 14.15 6.53
N MET A 145 -5.51 12.96 6.77
CA MET A 145 -4.22 12.77 7.45
C MET A 145 -3.04 13.13 6.53
N GLY A 146 -2.31 14.20 6.86
CA GLY A 146 -1.12 14.65 6.12
C GLY A 146 -1.43 15.69 5.04
N LYS A 147 -0.57 15.77 4.02
CA LYS A 147 -0.69 16.70 2.87
C LYS A 147 -0.95 15.92 1.58
N VAL A 148 -2.12 15.32 1.44
CA VAL A 148 -2.38 14.27 0.45
C VAL A 148 -3.65 14.57 -0.33
N GLN A 149 -3.72 14.16 -1.61
CA GLN A 149 -4.94 14.24 -2.41
C GLN A 149 -5.78 12.97 -2.29
N HIS A 150 -7.10 13.10 -2.33
CA HIS A 150 -8.02 12.08 -1.80
C HIS A 150 -9.13 11.70 -2.78
N ILE A 151 -9.26 10.40 -3.04
CA ILE A 151 -10.38 9.83 -3.79
C ILE A 151 -10.93 8.65 -2.99
N VAL A 152 -12.13 8.80 -2.42
CA VAL A 152 -12.90 7.70 -1.81
C VAL A 152 -13.98 7.30 -2.80
N GLN A 153 -13.99 6.04 -3.23
CA GLN A 153 -14.99 5.50 -4.15
C GLN A 153 -15.83 4.41 -3.48
N LYS A 154 -17.15 4.57 -3.60
CA LYS A 154 -18.15 3.56 -3.20
C LYS A 154 -18.38 2.60 -4.34
N GLY A 155 -18.02 1.33 -4.17
CA GLY A 155 -18.22 0.29 -5.17
C GLY A 155 -17.76 -1.08 -4.66
N LYS A 156 -18.34 -2.16 -5.18
CA LYS A 156 -17.84 -3.52 -4.95
C LYS A 156 -16.99 -3.96 -6.14
N GLY A 157 -15.72 -4.28 -5.87
CA GLY A 157 -14.78 -4.65 -6.90
C GLY A 157 -14.47 -3.45 -7.78
N LEU A 158 -13.69 -2.50 -7.25
CA LEU A 158 -13.04 -1.50 -8.10
C LEU A 158 -12.23 -2.28 -9.14
N GLU A 159 -12.69 -2.24 -10.38
CA GLU A 159 -11.90 -2.71 -11.50
C GLU A 159 -10.63 -1.86 -11.53
N TYR A 160 -9.56 -2.40 -10.95
CA TYR A 160 -8.26 -1.75 -10.86
C TYR A 160 -7.72 -1.33 -12.24
N SER A 161 -8.15 -2.04 -13.29
CA SER A 161 -8.07 -1.63 -14.69
C SER A 161 -8.61 -0.23 -14.93
N LEU A 162 -9.78 0.15 -14.43
CA LEU A 162 -10.37 1.49 -14.64
C LEU A 162 -9.55 2.59 -13.95
N THR A 163 -9.10 2.37 -12.70
CA THR A 163 -8.26 3.35 -11.99
C THR A 163 -6.88 3.47 -12.63
N LEU A 164 -6.26 2.36 -13.04
CA LEU A 164 -5.05 2.41 -13.85
C LEU A 164 -5.29 3.12 -15.18
N ASN A 165 -6.31 2.74 -15.95
CA ASN A 165 -6.64 3.36 -17.23
C ASN A 165 -6.97 4.85 -17.11
N ALA A 166 -7.32 5.35 -15.91
CA ALA A 166 -7.45 6.78 -15.64
C ALA A 166 -6.07 7.42 -15.38
N LEU A 167 -5.26 6.83 -14.50
CA LEU A 167 -3.89 7.28 -14.22
C LEU A 167 -2.98 7.24 -15.47
N GLU A 168 -3.13 6.22 -16.31
CA GLU A 168 -2.44 6.04 -17.60
C GLU A 168 -2.92 7.03 -18.69
N LYS A 169 -4.00 7.80 -18.46
CA LYS A 169 -4.49 8.86 -19.36
C LYS A 169 -4.12 10.28 -18.89
N GLU A 170 -3.74 10.42 -17.63
CA GLU A 170 -3.34 11.70 -17.02
C GLU A 170 -1.81 11.86 -16.94
N ALA A 171 -1.05 10.80 -17.23
CA ALA A 171 0.42 10.73 -17.24
C ALA A 171 1.02 10.83 -18.66
#